data_AF-A0A9D0ICY6-F1
#
_entry.id   AF-A0A9D0ICY6-F1
#
_cell.length_a   1.000
_cell.length_b   1.000
_cell.length_c   1.000
_cell.angle_alpha   90.00
_cell.angle_beta   90.00
_cell.angle_gamma   90.00
#
_symmetry.space_group_name_H-M   'P 1'
#
loop_
_entity.id
_entity.type
_entity.pdbx_description
1 polymer ?
#
loop_
_entity_poly.entity_id
_entity_poly.type
_entity_poly.pdbx_seq_one_letter_code
_entity_poly.pdbx_strand_id
1 'polypeptide(L)'
;MGEEVEAALALFASFVMEPEQVRQIVRWDMAVLKESPWYRQILEEGLQQGLQQGLQQGLQRGRQEGLRQGVLEGRREDILHLLRVRFDPTGPALESIAERLAAIEDAGLLQDLLVAAIQVESLDVFQRRLPEVGGE
;
A
#
# COMPACT_ATOMS: atom_id res chain seq x y z
N MET A 1 5.03 -49.92 15.92
CA MET A 1 4.53 -48.85 16.82
C MET A 1 3.31 -48.26 16.15
N GLY A 2 2.37 -47.66 16.89
CA GLY A 2 1.26 -46.93 16.27
C GLY A 2 1.74 -45.60 15.69
N GLU A 3 1.11 -45.12 14.62
CA GLU A 3 1.51 -43.88 13.92
C GLU A 3 1.49 -42.65 14.85
N GLU A 4 0.60 -42.62 15.84
CA GLU A 4 0.52 -41.58 16.88
C GLU A 4 1.78 -41.52 17.76
N VAL A 5 2.39 -42.67 18.06
CA VAL A 5 3.60 -42.77 18.88
C VAL A 5 4.81 -42.25 18.10
N GLU A 6 4.86 -42.52 16.80
CA GLU A 6 5.91 -41.99 15.93
C GLU A 6 5.80 -40.47 15.79
N ALA A 7 4.58 -39.94 15.65
CA ALA A 7 4.34 -38.49 15.62
C ALA A 7 4.76 -37.79 16.93
N ALA A 8 4.45 -38.39 18.09
CA ALA A 8 4.85 -37.86 19.39
C ALA A 8 6.38 -37.91 19.57
N LEU A 9 7.04 -39.01 19.22
CA LEU A 9 8.49 -39.15 19.29
C LEU A 9 9.21 -38.14 18.37
N ALA A 10 8.68 -37.90 17.17
CA ALA A 10 9.20 -36.87 16.27
C ALA A 10 9.08 -35.46 16.85
N LEU A 11 7.94 -35.12 17.46
CA LEU A 11 7.74 -33.84 18.13
C LEU A 11 8.77 -33.65 19.25
N PHE A 12 8.97 -34.65 20.10
CA PHE A 12 9.96 -34.56 21.18
C PHE A 12 11.40 -34.49 20.67
N ALA A 13 11.73 -35.26 19.63
CA ALA A 13 13.04 -35.21 18.98
C ALA A 13 13.34 -33.81 18.43
N SER A 14 12.34 -33.08 17.91
CA SER A 14 12.53 -31.72 17.39
C SER A 14 12.87 -30.66 18.44
N PHE A 15 12.76 -30.96 19.74
CA PHE A 15 13.25 -30.05 20.79
C PHE A 15 14.76 -30.15 21.02
N VAL A 16 15.41 -31.23 20.55
CA VAL A 16 16.83 -31.50 20.77
C VAL A 16 17.60 -31.58 19.44
N MET A 17 16.90 -31.85 18.33
CA MET A 17 17.46 -32.06 17.00
C MET A 17 16.85 -31.10 16.00
N GLU A 18 17.60 -30.76 14.95
CA GLU A 18 17.09 -29.91 13.87
C GLU A 18 15.98 -30.62 13.08
N PRO A 19 14.96 -29.90 12.58
CA PRO A 19 13.84 -30.48 11.85
C PRO A 19 14.27 -31.38 10.67
N GLU A 20 15.34 -31.02 9.99
CA GLU A 20 15.93 -31.77 8.89
C GLU A 20 16.48 -33.13 9.34
N GLN A 21 17.05 -33.21 10.55
CA GLN A 21 17.58 -34.44 11.14
C GLN A 21 16.45 -35.35 11.62
N VAL A 22 15.40 -34.77 12.21
CA VAL A 22 14.20 -35.51 12.65
C VAL A 22 13.49 -36.16 11.46
N ARG A 23 13.40 -35.45 10.32
CA ARG A 23 12.80 -35.97 9.07
C ARG A 23 13.57 -37.15 8.47
N GLN A 24 14.85 -37.31 8.77
CA GLN A 24 15.65 -38.45 8.30
C GLN A 24 15.46 -39.70 9.16
N ILE A 25 15.01 -39.54 10.41
CA ILE A 25 14.90 -40.62 11.40
C ILE A 25 13.46 -41.11 11.53
N VAL A 26 12.47 -40.22 11.45
CA VAL A 26 11.05 -40.56 11.54
C VAL A 26 10.38 -40.26 10.20
N ARG A 27 9.60 -41.23 9.68
CA ARG A 27 8.71 -40.98 8.53
C ARG A 27 7.54 -40.14 9.02
N TRP A 28 7.57 -38.85 8.71
CA TRP A 28 6.48 -37.93 9.06
C TRP A 28 5.23 -38.24 8.24
N ASP A 29 4.21 -38.83 8.87
CA ASP A 29 2.88 -38.82 8.28
C ASP A 29 2.16 -37.51 8.66
N MET A 30 2.08 -36.61 7.69
CA MET A 30 1.36 -35.36 7.85
C MET A 30 -0.15 -35.53 7.99
N ALA A 31 -0.72 -36.68 7.61
CA ALA A 31 -2.13 -36.97 7.84
C ALA A 31 -2.43 -37.07 9.34
N VAL A 32 -1.65 -37.87 10.07
CA VAL A 32 -1.81 -38.07 11.53
C VAL A 32 -1.61 -36.76 12.29
N LEU A 33 -0.60 -35.97 11.92
CA LEU A 33 -0.36 -34.67 12.56
C LEU A 33 -1.51 -33.69 12.29
N LYS A 34 -2.03 -33.63 11.07
CA LYS A 34 -3.16 -32.73 10.72
C LYS A 34 -4.46 -33.08 11.45
N GLU A 35 -4.62 -34.34 11.84
CA GLU A 35 -5.75 -34.79 12.64
C GLU A 35 -5.61 -34.48 14.14
N SER A 36 -4.38 -34.20 14.60
CA SER A 36 -4.12 -33.82 15.99
C SER A 36 -4.85 -32.53 16.40
N PRO A 37 -5.56 -32.50 17.54
CA PRO A 37 -6.16 -31.29 18.09
C PRO A 37 -5.16 -30.13 18.24
N TRP A 38 -3.92 -30.43 18.64
CA TRP A 38 -2.87 -29.44 18.83
C TRP A 38 -2.44 -28.81 17.50
N TYR A 39 -2.32 -29.59 16.43
CA TYR A 39 -1.98 -29.06 15.11
C TYR A 39 -3.08 -28.14 14.58
N ARG A 40 -4.35 -28.54 14.74
CA ARG A 40 -5.49 -27.70 14.35
C ARG A 40 -5.51 -26.38 15.10
N GLN A 41 -5.25 -26.40 16.41
CA GLN A 41 -5.17 -25.19 17.22
C GLN A 41 -4.01 -24.28 16.77
N ILE A 42 -2.80 -24.83 16.59
CA ILE A 42 -1.64 -24.06 16.12
C ILE A 42 -1.91 -23.46 14.73
N LEU A 43 -2.53 -24.23 13.83
CA LEU A 43 -2.89 -23.76 12.50
C LEU A 43 -3.93 -22.64 12.57
N GLU A 44 -4.96 -22.80 13.39
CA GLU A 44 -6.00 -21.79 13.59
C GLU A 44 -5.43 -20.50 14.17
N GLU A 45 -4.62 -20.58 15.23
CA GLU A 45 -3.92 -19.44 15.81
C GLU A 45 -3.01 -18.76 14.79
N GLY A 46 -2.24 -19.54 14.03
CA GLY A 46 -1.36 -19.02 12.98
C GLY A 46 -2.14 -18.32 11.85
N LEU A 47 -3.27 -18.87 11.43
CA LEU A 47 -4.15 -18.24 10.43
C LEU A 47 -4.79 -16.97 10.96
N GLN A 48 -5.27 -16.96 12.20
CA GLN A 48 -5.84 -15.77 12.84
C GLN A 48 -4.80 -14.66 12.97
N GLN A 49 -3.58 -14.98 13.44
CA GLN A 49 -2.48 -14.03 13.54
C GLN A 49 -2.07 -13.50 12.16
N GLY A 50 -1.92 -14.39 11.17
CA GLY A 50 -1.59 -14.01 9.81
C GLY A 50 -2.63 -13.09 9.18
N LEU A 51 -3.92 -13.38 9.36
CA LEU A 51 -5.02 -12.56 8.89
C LEU A 51 -5.03 -11.19 9.59
N GLN A 52 -4.85 -11.17 10.92
CA GLN A 52 -4.84 -9.92 11.69
C GLN A 52 -3.68 -9.02 11.29
N GLN A 53 -2.47 -9.58 11.14
CA GLN A 53 -1.29 -8.84 10.68
C GLN A 53 -1.46 -8.34 9.25
N GLY A 54 -1.94 -9.20 8.34
CA GLY A 54 -2.22 -8.83 6.95
C GLY A 54 -3.24 -7.70 6.84
N LEU A 55 -4.34 -7.78 7.60
CA LEU A 55 -5.37 -6.74 7.62
C LEU A 55 -4.82 -5.42 8.18
N GLN A 56 -4.08 -5.45 9.29
CA GLN A 56 -3.50 -4.23 9.86
C GLN A 56 -2.52 -3.56 8.89
N GLN A 57 -1.64 -4.33 8.26
CA GLN A 57 -0.68 -3.80 7.28
C GLN A 57 -1.39 -3.24 6.05
N GLY A 58 -2.40 -3.96 5.53
CA GLY A 58 -3.21 -3.52 4.40
C GLY A 58 -3.95 -2.21 4.69
N LEU A 59 -4.61 -2.11 5.85
CA LEU A 59 -5.31 -0.90 6.28
C LEU A 59 -4.37 0.28 6.48
N GLN A 60 -3.19 0.07 7.07
CA GLN A 60 -2.21 1.15 7.26
C GLN A 60 -1.69 1.69 5.92
N ARG A 61 -1.30 0.80 5.00
CA ARG A 61 -0.84 1.19 3.66
C ARG A 61 -1.93 1.90 2.88
N GLY A 62 -3.12 1.31 2.80
CA GLY A 62 -4.25 1.90 2.09
C GLY A 62 -4.68 3.26 2.66
N ARG A 63 -4.64 3.44 3.99
CA ARG A 63 -4.91 4.74 4.61
C ARG A 63 -3.85 5.78 4.26
N GLN A 64 -2.57 5.42 4.30
CA GLN A 64 -1.49 6.35 3.97
C GLN A 64 -1.54 6.78 2.50
N GLU A 65 -1.76 5.82 1.59
CA GLU A 65 -1.90 6.08 0.17
C GLU A 65 -3.12 6.95 -0.13
N GLY A 66 -4.28 6.61 0.44
CA GLY A 66 -5.50 7.39 0.27
C GLY A 66 -5.40 8.82 0.83
N LEU A 67 -4.73 9.01 1.97
CA LEU A 67 -4.47 10.35 2.51
C LEU A 67 -3.54 11.16 1.59
N ARG A 68 -2.47 10.53 1.08
CA ARG A 68 -1.55 11.20 0.14
C ARG A 68 -2.27 11.60 -1.14
N GLN A 69 -3.02 10.69 -1.74
CA GLN A 69 -3.79 10.95 -2.96
C GLN A 69 -4.83 12.05 -2.73
N GLY A 70 -5.57 12.01 -1.62
CA GLY A 70 -6.56 13.03 -1.28
C GLY A 70 -5.96 14.44 -1.11
N VAL A 71 -4.75 14.55 -0.54
CA VAL A 71 -4.04 15.83 -0.43
C VAL A 71 -3.64 16.36 -1.82
N LEU A 72 -3.15 15.49 -2.70
CA LEU A 72 -2.77 15.88 -4.07
C LEU A 72 -3.99 16.33 -4.86
N GLU A 73 -5.06 15.53 -4.85
CA GLU A 73 -6.32 15.83 -5.57
C GLU A 73 -6.95 17.13 -5.05
N GLY A 74 -7.05 17.30 -3.73
CA GLY A 74 -7.58 18.54 -3.15
C GLY A 74 -6.78 19.77 -3.57
N ARG A 75 -5.45 19.71 -3.57
CA ARG A 75 -4.62 20.84 -4.02
C ARG A 75 -4.79 21.14 -5.51
N ARG A 76 -4.91 20.11 -6.36
CA ARG A 76 -5.18 20.29 -7.79
C ARG A 76 -6.53 20.96 -8.00
N GLU A 77 -7.56 20.53 -7.27
CA GLU A 77 -8.90 21.12 -7.33
C GLU A 77 -8.90 22.57 -6.86
N ASP A 78 -8.23 22.89 -5.75
CA ASP A 78 -8.09 24.25 -5.23
C ASP A 78 -7.43 25.19 -6.26
N ILE A 79 -6.34 24.73 -6.89
CA ILE A 79 -5.66 25.49 -7.96
C ILE A 79 -6.65 25.76 -9.11
N LEU A 80 -7.31 24.73 -9.63
CA LEU A 80 -8.24 24.87 -10.74
C LEU A 80 -9.41 25.79 -10.40
N HIS A 81 -9.94 25.70 -9.18
CA HIS A 81 -11.00 26.56 -8.69
C HIS A 81 -10.54 28.03 -8.63
N LEU A 82 -9.35 28.31 -8.09
CA LEU A 82 -8.80 29.67 -8.06
C LEU A 82 -8.60 30.25 -9.46
N LEU A 83 -8.06 29.46 -10.39
CA LEU A 83 -7.86 29.91 -11.76
C LEU A 83 -9.19 30.22 -12.44
N ARG A 84 -10.23 29.40 -12.21
CA ARG A 84 -11.60 29.67 -12.68
C ARG A 84 -12.13 31.00 -12.16
N VAL A 85 -12.03 31.23 -10.85
CA VAL A 85 -12.53 32.46 -10.22
C VAL A 85 -11.79 33.70 -10.69
N ARG A 86 -10.47 33.63 -10.88
CA ARG A 86 -9.64 34.81 -11.20
C ARG A 86 -9.64 35.19 -12.66
N PHE A 87 -9.63 34.20 -13.56
CA PHE A 87 -9.35 34.44 -14.98
C PHE A 87 -10.51 34.07 -15.90
N ASP A 88 -11.59 33.48 -15.37
CA ASP A 88 -12.73 32.95 -16.14
C ASP A 88 -12.29 32.25 -17.46
N PRO A 89 -11.35 31.29 -17.36
CA PRO A 89 -10.72 30.71 -18.52
C PRO A 89 -11.73 29.86 -19.29
N THR A 90 -11.72 29.98 -20.62
CA THR A 90 -12.52 29.13 -21.51
C THR A 90 -11.87 27.76 -21.69
N GLY A 91 -12.71 26.74 -21.90
CA GLY A 91 -12.42 25.30 -21.77
C GLY A 91 -10.99 24.83 -22.06
N PRO A 92 -10.45 24.99 -23.29
CA PRO A 92 -9.21 24.32 -23.71
C PRO A 92 -7.99 24.67 -22.85
N ALA A 93 -7.91 25.90 -22.35
CA ALA A 93 -6.77 26.35 -21.56
C ALA A 93 -6.77 25.74 -20.15
N LEU A 94 -7.97 25.57 -19.57
CA LEU A 94 -8.12 24.97 -18.25
C LEU A 94 -7.95 23.45 -18.29
N GLU A 95 -8.42 22.80 -19.36
CA GLU A 95 -8.21 21.36 -19.59
C GLU A 95 -6.72 21.03 -19.66
N SER A 96 -5.95 21.78 -20.46
CA SER A 96 -4.49 21.61 -20.55
C SER A 96 -3.80 21.80 -19.18
N ILE A 97 -4.25 22.75 -18.36
CA ILE A 97 -3.71 22.95 -17.02
C ILE A 97 -4.06 21.76 -16.11
N ALA A 98 -5.30 21.28 -16.15
CA ALA A 98 -5.76 20.16 -15.35
C ALA A 98 -4.96 18.88 -15.67
N GLU A 99 -4.70 18.60 -16.94
CA GLU A 99 -3.87 17.47 -17.37
C GLU A 99 -2.45 17.55 -16.81
N ARG A 100 -1.83 18.74 -16.88
CA ARG A 100 -0.46 18.95 -16.37
C ARG A 100 -0.40 18.85 -14.85
N LEU A 101 -1.41 19.35 -14.14
CA LEU A 101 -1.52 19.22 -12.68
C LEU A 101 -1.74 17.77 -12.25
N ALA A 102 -2.47 16.98 -13.03
CA ALA A 102 -2.72 15.56 -12.75
C ALA A 102 -1.44 14.72 -12.75
N ALA A 103 -0.42 15.11 -13.52
CA ALA A 103 0.88 14.45 -13.56
C ALA A 103 1.78 14.77 -12.34
N ILE A 104 1.42 15.75 -11.50
CA ILE A 104 2.28 16.20 -10.39
C ILE A 104 1.99 15.38 -9.13
N GLU A 105 2.93 14.54 -8.72
CA GLU A 105 2.84 13.75 -7.47
C GLU A 105 3.49 14.41 -6.25
N ASP A 106 4.19 15.52 -6.47
CA ASP A 106 4.84 16.30 -5.41
C ASP A 106 3.83 17.29 -4.80
N ALA A 107 3.46 17.03 -3.54
CA ALA A 107 2.58 17.89 -2.80
C ALA A 107 3.18 19.29 -2.59
N GLY A 108 4.49 19.40 -2.30
CA GLY A 108 5.17 20.67 -2.11
C GLY A 108 5.10 21.54 -3.35
N LEU A 109 5.36 20.98 -4.52
CA LEU A 109 5.20 21.69 -5.79
C LEU A 109 3.75 22.17 -6.01
N LEU A 110 2.75 21.35 -5.70
CA LEU A 110 1.35 21.78 -5.76
C LEU A 110 1.04 22.93 -4.79
N GLN A 111 1.68 22.97 -3.61
CA GLN A 111 1.53 24.07 -2.67
C GLN A 111 2.10 25.38 -3.25
N ASP A 112 3.27 25.30 -3.88
CA ASP A 112 3.91 26.47 -4.50
C ASP A 112 3.10 26.97 -5.71
N LEU A 113 2.53 26.04 -6.49
CA LEU A 113 1.61 26.37 -7.58
C LEU A 113 0.32 27.01 -7.08
N LEU A 114 -0.23 26.57 -5.94
CA LEU A 114 -1.38 27.22 -5.32
C LEU A 114 -1.09 28.69 -4.98
N VAL A 115 0.07 28.96 -4.39
CA VAL A 115 0.51 30.34 -4.11
C VAL A 115 0.71 31.12 -5.42
N ALA A 116 1.33 30.50 -6.43
CA ALA A 116 1.53 31.12 -7.74
C ALA A 116 0.20 31.47 -8.41
N ALA A 117 -0.81 30.61 -8.31
CA ALA A 117 -2.15 30.83 -8.87
C ALA A 117 -2.83 32.10 -8.32
N ILE A 118 -2.42 32.59 -7.14
CA ILE A 118 -2.90 33.83 -6.51
C ILE A 118 -2.07 35.05 -6.96
N GLN A 119 -0.79 34.87 -7.28
CA GLN A 119 0.14 35.96 -7.55
C GLN A 119 0.27 36.33 -9.02
N VAL A 120 0.07 35.37 -9.93
CA VAL A 120 0.17 35.61 -11.37
C VAL A 120 -0.92 36.56 -11.87
N GLU A 121 -0.58 37.33 -12.90
CA GLU A 121 -1.46 38.34 -13.52
C GLU A 121 -2.32 37.77 -14.66
N SER A 122 -1.96 36.60 -15.21
CA SER A 122 -2.72 35.92 -16.26
C SER A 122 -2.53 34.41 -16.24
N LEU A 123 -3.43 33.72 -16.95
CA LEU A 123 -3.39 32.27 -17.13
C LEU A 123 -2.13 31.81 -17.90
N ASP A 124 -1.69 32.56 -18.91
CA ASP A 124 -0.47 32.25 -19.67
C ASP A 124 0.78 32.27 -18.78
N VAL A 125 0.88 33.24 -17.86
CA VAL A 125 1.99 33.30 -16.91
C VAL A 125 1.95 32.10 -15.96
N PHE A 126 0.75 31.69 -15.54
CA PHE A 126 0.59 30.47 -14.73
C PHE A 126 1.03 29.21 -15.49
N GLN A 127 0.58 29.04 -16.74
CA GLN A 127 0.93 27.88 -17.56
C GLN A 127 2.44 27.72 -17.75
N ARG A 128 3.19 28.82 -17.85
CA ARG A 128 4.66 28.76 -17.96
C ARG A 128 5.36 28.30 -16.68
N ARG A 129 4.68 28.34 -15.52
CA ARG A 129 5.23 27.85 -14.24
C ARG A 129 4.99 26.38 -13.98
N LEU A 130 4.03 25.78 -14.69
CA LEU A 130 3.81 24.34 -14.62
C LEU A 130 5.02 23.61 -15.24
N PRO A 131 5.41 22.43 -14.72
CA PRO A 131 6.41 21.59 -15.34
C PRO A 131 5.95 21.09 -16.71
N GLU A 132 6.88 20.85 -17.63
CA GLU A 132 6.57 20.19 -18.90
C GLU A 132 6.14 18.74 -18.64
N VAL A 133 5.07 18.30 -19.29
CA VAL A 133 4.61 16.90 -19.19
C VAL A 133 5.46 16.09 -20.16
N GLY A 134 6.37 15.28 -19.62
CA GLY A 134 7.22 14.36 -20.38
C GLY A 134 8.56 14.97 -20.76
N GLY A 135 9.59 14.56 -20.01
CA GLY A 135 10.98 14.90 -20.26
C GLY A 135 11.92 14.03 -19.43
N GLU A 136 11.67 12.71 -19.43
CA GLU A 136 12.64 11.60 -19.29
C GLU A 136 11.93 10.25 -19.49
#